data_AF-A0A924H536-F1
#
_entry.id   AF-A0A924H536-F1
#
_cell.length_a   1.000
_cell.length_b   1.000
_cell.length_c   1.000
_cell.angle_alpha   90.00
_cell.angle_beta   90.00
_cell.angle_gamma   90.00
#
_symmetry.space_group_name_H-M   'P 1'
#
loop_
_entity.id
_entity.type
_entity.pdbx_description
1 polymer ?
#
loop_
_entity_poly.entity_id
_entity_poly.type
_entity_poly.pdbx_seq_one_letter_code
_entity_poly.pdbx_strand_id
1 'polypeptide(L)'
;MKKSLLSIGFILALTLCVNAQATIYDTTHAATNGAEITGTANGPATSLGDAIQLAGTERLLETVSVDLFNLTDTSDFTITMSLYSDCPTLTGAGACGSGIGTLIPFSQSTMTITAPPTTGKFTVDFDYNNFDLTDQADNTITVMLNVSRNNVFWVINETPVVGSLPAGDTGASTLTRCGSAVANNGCARAFTAPTNNNVAMRITANPALKTTDFLASAFLVLPNPVDNLLTVSNSNNIRISGVNITDLNGRTVKNQSFNNISDVQLNIADLASGIYMMKIFSNEGSTTKKIIKK
;
A
#
# COMPACT_ATOMS: atom_id res chain seq x y z
N MET A 1 -22.96 -63.04 28.20
CA MET A 1 -21.85 -62.09 28.00
C MET A 1 -22.26 -61.09 26.92
N LYS A 2 -22.66 -59.87 27.31
CA LYS A 2 -23.04 -58.78 26.39
C LYS A 2 -21.77 -58.17 25.80
N LYS A 3 -21.60 -58.20 24.48
CA LYS A 3 -20.57 -57.43 23.76
C LYS A 3 -21.09 -56.02 23.54
N SER A 4 -20.52 -55.06 24.26
CA SER A 4 -20.71 -53.63 24.05
C SER A 4 -19.86 -53.18 22.86
N LEU A 5 -20.49 -52.72 21.77
CA LEU A 5 -19.80 -51.97 20.72
C LEU A 5 -19.52 -50.56 21.24
N LEU A 6 -18.24 -50.21 21.37
CA LEU A 6 -17.80 -48.83 21.59
C LEU A 6 -17.75 -48.14 20.22
N SER A 7 -18.70 -47.26 19.92
CA SER A 7 -18.64 -46.37 18.76
C SER A 7 -17.65 -45.24 19.06
N ILE A 8 -16.47 -45.28 18.45
CA ILE A 8 -15.53 -44.17 18.46
C ILE A 8 -16.06 -43.12 17.48
N GLY A 9 -16.73 -42.10 18.01
CA GLY A 9 -17.08 -40.90 17.26
C GLY A 9 -15.82 -40.10 16.97
N PHE A 10 -15.32 -40.21 15.74
CA PHE A 10 -14.25 -39.34 15.24
C PHE A 10 -14.88 -37.98 14.93
N ILE A 11 -14.89 -37.07 15.91
CA ILE A 11 -15.23 -35.67 15.67
C ILE A 11 -14.04 -35.08 14.91
N LEU A 12 -14.18 -35.02 13.58
CA LEU A 12 -13.29 -34.24 12.72
C LEU A 12 -13.57 -32.77 13.04
N ALA A 13 -12.83 -32.21 14.01
CA ALA A 13 -12.78 -30.78 14.22
C ALA A 13 -12.18 -30.18 12.94
N LEU A 14 -13.05 -29.67 12.06
CA LEU A 14 -12.65 -28.77 10.99
C LEU A 14 -12.21 -27.49 11.68
N THR A 15 -10.94 -27.44 12.11
CA THR A 15 -10.31 -26.20 12.51
C THR A 15 -10.36 -25.31 11.27
N LEU A 16 -11.27 -24.34 11.27
CA LEU A 16 -11.18 -23.18 10.40
C LEU A 16 -9.80 -22.58 10.68
N CYS A 17 -8.84 -22.90 9.80
CA CYS A 17 -7.58 -22.18 9.72
C CYS A 17 -7.95 -20.76 9.30
N VAL A 18 -8.23 -19.90 10.28
CA VAL A 18 -8.11 -18.47 10.08
C VAL A 18 -6.64 -18.31 9.75
N ASN A 19 -6.31 -18.05 8.49
CA ASN A 19 -4.94 -17.74 8.12
C ASN A 19 -4.50 -16.58 9.01
N ALA A 20 -3.54 -16.85 9.89
CA ALA A 20 -3.03 -15.83 10.78
C ALA A 20 -2.39 -14.75 9.91
N GLN A 21 -2.78 -13.50 10.14
CA GLN A 21 -2.16 -12.33 9.54
C GLN A 21 -0.64 -12.42 9.71
N ALA A 22 0.11 -12.33 8.61
CA ALA A 22 1.56 -12.43 8.60
C ALA A 22 2.17 -11.03 8.65
N THR A 23 3.20 -10.86 9.48
CA THR A 23 4.06 -9.68 9.36
C THR A 23 5.02 -9.90 8.19
N ILE A 24 4.94 -9.03 7.18
CA ILE A 24 5.76 -9.13 5.95
C ILE A 24 6.88 -8.10 5.90
N TYR A 25 6.86 -7.11 6.79
CA TYR A 25 7.98 -6.22 7.07
C TYR A 25 7.84 -5.71 8.51
N ASP A 26 8.95 -5.59 9.23
CA ASP A 26 8.95 -5.03 10.57
C ASP A 26 10.34 -4.52 10.92
N THR A 27 10.39 -3.54 11.79
CA THR A 27 11.63 -2.96 12.29
C THR A 27 11.72 -3.08 13.80
N THR A 28 12.80 -2.58 14.40
CA THR A 28 13.03 -2.73 15.85
C THR A 28 12.09 -1.90 16.73
N HIS A 29 11.51 -0.81 16.21
CA HIS A 29 10.72 0.17 16.97
C HIS A 29 11.39 0.63 18.29
N ALA A 30 12.73 0.72 18.32
CA ALA A 30 13.49 0.97 19.55
C ALA A 30 14.04 2.41 19.64
N ALA A 31 14.08 3.13 18.51
CA ALA A 31 14.73 4.42 18.44
C ALA A 31 13.83 5.57 18.92
N THR A 32 14.47 6.70 19.19
CA THR A 32 13.84 7.96 19.61
C THR A 32 14.20 9.13 18.71
N ASN A 33 15.10 8.92 17.74
CA ASN A 33 15.49 9.92 16.75
C ASN A 33 14.49 9.90 15.60
N GLY A 34 14.34 11.01 14.90
CA GLY A 34 13.42 11.09 13.76
C GLY A 34 13.88 12.02 12.66
N ALA A 35 13.27 11.83 11.51
CA ALA A 35 13.42 12.68 10.34
C ALA A 35 12.11 13.44 10.07
N GLU A 36 12.22 14.74 9.83
CA GLU A 36 11.08 15.57 9.46
C GLU A 36 10.51 15.09 8.11
N ILE A 37 9.22 14.74 8.12
CA ILE A 37 8.52 14.20 6.94
C ILE A 37 8.38 15.30 5.89
N THR A 38 7.78 16.42 6.27
CA THR A 38 7.53 17.58 5.38
C THR A 38 8.36 18.78 5.82
N GLY A 39 9.62 18.77 5.40
CA GLY A 39 10.61 19.82 5.68
C GLY A 39 10.18 21.22 5.24
N THR A 40 10.13 22.20 6.16
CA THR A 40 9.86 23.61 5.79
C THR A 40 10.80 24.12 4.69
N ALA A 41 12.09 23.79 4.82
CA ALA A 41 13.13 24.17 3.87
C ALA A 41 12.99 23.50 2.49
N ASN A 42 12.15 22.47 2.38
CA ASN A 42 11.93 21.71 1.16
C ASN A 42 10.62 22.10 0.46
N GLY A 43 9.79 22.94 1.07
CA GLY A 43 8.51 23.37 0.54
C GLY A 43 7.34 22.45 0.93
N PRO A 44 6.10 22.90 0.67
CA PRO A 44 4.89 22.35 1.29
C PRO A 44 4.50 20.95 0.78
N ALA A 45 5.05 20.51 -0.34
CA ALA A 45 4.71 19.22 -0.97
C ALA A 45 5.70 18.10 -0.66
N THR A 46 6.65 18.32 0.26
CA THR A 46 7.72 17.36 0.52
C THR A 46 7.20 16.12 1.23
N SER A 47 7.59 14.96 0.73
CA SER A 47 7.30 13.65 1.30
C SER A 47 8.60 12.94 1.67
N LEU A 48 8.54 12.11 2.71
CA LEU A 48 9.63 11.24 3.14
C LEU A 48 9.15 9.80 3.09
N GLY A 49 10.03 8.88 2.75
CA GLY A 49 9.71 7.46 2.73
C GLY A 49 10.95 6.60 2.76
N ASP A 50 10.70 5.31 2.65
CA ASP A 50 11.70 4.26 2.65
C ASP A 50 11.33 3.20 1.62
N ALA A 51 12.34 2.70 0.91
CA ALA A 51 12.18 1.57 0.01
C ALA A 51 12.47 0.30 0.80
N ILE A 52 11.59 -0.69 0.68
CA ILE A 52 11.65 -1.90 1.51
C ILE A 52 11.49 -3.16 0.68
N GLN A 53 12.10 -4.24 1.16
CA GLN A 53 11.92 -5.57 0.61
C GLN A 53 10.99 -6.38 1.54
N LEU A 54 9.81 -6.75 1.03
CA LEU A 54 8.82 -7.54 1.75
C LEU A 54 9.27 -9.00 1.86
N ALA A 55 9.12 -9.60 3.04
CA ALA A 55 9.30 -11.02 3.29
C ALA A 55 8.04 -11.83 2.96
N GLY A 56 8.16 -13.16 3.05
CA GLY A 56 7.04 -14.08 2.88
C GLY A 56 6.43 -14.06 1.48
N THR A 57 5.24 -14.64 1.36
CA THR A 57 4.47 -14.69 0.11
C THR A 57 3.10 -14.03 0.22
N GLU A 58 2.77 -13.52 1.41
CA GLU A 58 1.54 -12.81 1.72
C GLU A 58 1.57 -11.41 1.09
N ARG A 59 0.58 -11.11 0.25
CA ARG A 59 0.53 -9.86 -0.53
C ARG A 59 -0.83 -9.16 -0.50
N LEU A 60 -1.77 -9.64 0.32
CA LEU A 60 -3.00 -8.92 0.63
C LEU A 60 -2.73 -8.03 1.85
N LEU A 61 -2.24 -6.83 1.61
CA LEU A 61 -1.85 -5.86 2.63
C LEU A 61 -3.04 -5.48 3.50
N GLU A 62 -2.88 -5.62 4.81
CA GLU A 62 -3.94 -5.33 5.79
C GLU A 62 -3.68 -4.03 6.53
N THR A 63 -2.49 -3.88 7.11
CA THR A 63 -2.13 -2.68 7.89
C THR A 63 -0.68 -2.28 7.61
N VAL A 64 -0.45 -0.97 7.51
CA VAL A 64 0.89 -0.36 7.63
C VAL A 64 0.89 0.51 8.88
N SER A 65 1.69 0.13 9.87
CA SER A 65 1.88 0.87 11.12
C SER A 65 3.19 1.64 11.06
N VAL A 66 3.19 2.92 11.45
CA VAL A 66 4.38 3.76 11.51
C VAL A 66 4.51 4.43 12.87
N ASP A 67 5.73 4.52 13.42
CA ASP A 67 5.95 5.27 14.65
C ASP A 67 6.38 6.71 14.32
N LEU A 68 5.61 7.66 14.84
CA LEU A 68 5.82 9.08 14.67
C LEU A 68 6.07 9.74 16.02
N PHE A 69 6.61 10.94 15.99
CA PHE A 69 6.50 11.87 17.12
C PHE A 69 6.39 13.30 16.61
N ASN A 70 5.87 14.16 17.47
CA ASN A 70 6.00 15.59 17.36
C ASN A 70 6.71 16.12 18.59
N LEU A 71 7.13 17.38 18.52
CA LEU A 71 7.63 18.10 19.69
C LEU A 71 6.43 18.55 20.53
N THR A 72 6.30 19.84 20.82
CA THR A 72 5.28 20.34 21.76
C THR A 72 3.92 20.69 21.12
N ASP A 73 3.80 20.64 19.80
CA ASP A 73 2.62 21.12 19.08
C ASP A 73 1.57 20.02 18.88
N THR A 74 0.41 20.22 19.51
CA THR A 74 -0.74 19.30 19.54
C THR A 74 -1.84 19.67 18.56
N SER A 75 -1.57 20.54 17.58
CA SER A 75 -2.57 20.91 16.57
C SER A 75 -2.91 19.70 15.69
N ASP A 76 -4.16 19.58 15.25
CA ASP A 76 -4.55 18.51 14.34
C ASP A 76 -3.77 18.57 13.03
N PHE A 77 -3.55 17.42 12.40
CA PHE A 77 -2.95 17.35 11.07
C PHE A 77 -3.46 16.19 10.23
N THR A 78 -3.40 16.38 8.93
CA THR A 78 -3.60 15.31 7.96
C THR A 78 -2.28 14.61 7.67
N ILE A 79 -2.33 13.29 7.58
CA ILE A 79 -1.24 12.45 7.11
C ILE A 79 -1.72 11.60 5.95
N THR A 80 -0.90 11.52 4.92
CA THR A 80 -1.16 10.75 3.71
C THR A 80 -0.04 9.75 3.52
N MET A 81 -0.39 8.47 3.46
CA MET A 81 0.49 7.39 3.03
C MET A 81 0.29 7.14 1.53
N SER A 82 1.35 6.81 0.82
CA SER A 82 1.31 6.43 -0.59
C SER A 82 2.34 5.35 -0.86
N LEU A 83 1.94 4.26 -1.50
CA LEU A 83 2.84 3.17 -1.88
C LEU A 83 3.20 3.30 -3.35
N TYR A 84 4.49 3.32 -3.65
CA TYR A 84 5.03 3.32 -5.00
C TYR A 84 5.68 1.97 -5.31
N SER A 85 5.64 1.56 -6.57
CA SER A 85 6.24 0.30 -7.03
C SER A 85 7.76 0.30 -6.93
N ASP A 86 8.37 1.48 -7.02
CA ASP A 86 9.82 1.70 -6.95
C ASP A 86 10.07 3.18 -6.62
N CYS A 87 11.28 3.66 -6.82
CA CYS A 87 11.73 5.02 -6.59
C CYS A 87 10.79 6.06 -7.23
N PRO A 88 10.04 6.84 -6.41
CA PRO A 88 9.00 7.75 -6.88
C PRO A 88 9.53 9.05 -7.49
N THR A 89 10.85 9.27 -7.54
CA THR A 89 11.39 10.56 -7.98
C THR A 89 12.76 10.43 -8.63
N LEU A 90 13.14 11.46 -9.37
CA LEU A 90 14.52 11.64 -9.82
C LEU A 90 15.31 12.46 -8.79
N THR A 91 16.62 12.56 -8.98
CA THR A 91 17.43 13.48 -8.18
C THR A 91 17.12 14.93 -8.55
N GLY A 92 17.27 15.86 -7.59
CA GLY A 92 17.03 17.29 -7.82
C GLY A 92 15.75 17.78 -7.15
N ALA A 93 14.90 18.51 -7.87
CA ALA A 93 13.65 19.09 -7.36
C ALA A 93 12.47 18.60 -8.22
N GLY A 94 11.26 18.56 -7.67
CA GLY A 94 10.06 18.16 -8.41
C GLY A 94 9.07 17.34 -7.60
N ALA A 95 7.93 17.02 -8.22
CA ALA A 95 6.87 16.24 -7.60
C ALA A 95 7.28 14.78 -7.36
N CYS A 96 6.58 14.12 -6.43
CA CYS A 96 6.54 12.66 -6.37
C CYS A 96 5.86 12.09 -7.63
N GLY A 97 6.21 10.86 -8.01
CA GLY A 97 5.76 10.21 -9.25
C GLY A 97 6.54 10.60 -10.49
N SER A 98 7.64 11.37 -10.36
CA SER A 98 8.51 11.73 -11.49
C SER A 98 9.60 10.68 -11.78
N GLY A 99 9.76 9.69 -10.89
CA GLY A 99 10.79 8.65 -10.99
C GLY A 99 10.37 7.47 -11.85
N ILE A 100 11.16 6.39 -11.76
CA ILE A 100 10.86 5.12 -12.44
C ILE A 100 9.72 4.35 -11.76
N GLY A 101 9.54 4.56 -10.46
CA GLY A 101 8.44 4.00 -9.68
C GLY A 101 7.15 4.79 -9.87
N THR A 102 6.06 4.07 -10.06
CA THR A 102 4.72 4.64 -10.20
C THR A 102 3.94 4.48 -8.90
N LEU A 103 3.03 5.42 -8.63
CA LEU A 103 2.09 5.26 -7.52
C LEU A 103 1.26 4.01 -7.77
N ILE A 104 1.29 3.06 -6.84
CA ILE A 104 0.46 1.87 -6.92
C ILE A 104 -1.01 2.34 -6.85
N PRO A 105 -1.85 2.02 -7.85
CA PRO A 105 -3.23 2.49 -7.87
C PRO A 105 -3.98 2.18 -6.58
N PHE A 106 -4.69 3.18 -6.02
CA PHE A 106 -5.46 3.08 -4.77
C PHE A 106 -4.68 2.80 -3.50
N SER A 107 -3.34 2.86 -3.55
CA SER A 107 -2.51 2.71 -2.37
C SER A 107 -2.46 3.97 -1.49
N GLN A 108 -3.05 5.08 -1.94
CA GLN A 108 -3.02 6.33 -1.19
C GLN A 108 -4.12 6.34 -0.12
N SER A 109 -3.73 6.46 1.14
CA SER A 109 -4.63 6.55 2.29
C SER A 109 -4.35 7.83 3.06
N THR A 110 -5.40 8.59 3.39
CA THR A 110 -5.30 9.87 4.12
C THR A 110 -6.20 9.85 5.33
N MET A 111 -5.67 10.27 6.48
CA MET A 111 -6.41 10.39 7.73
C MET A 111 -6.04 11.67 8.48
N THR A 112 -6.87 12.04 9.44
CA THR A 112 -6.63 13.17 10.34
C THR A 112 -6.21 12.64 11.70
N ILE A 113 -5.08 13.10 12.21
CA ILE A 113 -4.62 12.88 13.58
C ILE A 113 -5.10 14.06 14.41
N THR A 114 -5.91 13.77 15.42
CA THR A 114 -6.46 14.77 16.34
C THR A 114 -5.68 14.78 17.65
N ALA A 115 -5.34 15.98 18.12
CA ALA A 115 -4.64 16.20 19.40
C ALA A 115 -3.46 15.22 19.64
N PRO A 116 -2.42 15.20 18.78
CA PRO A 116 -1.31 14.28 18.95
C PRO A 116 -0.56 14.54 20.27
N PRO A 117 0.11 13.52 20.86
CA PRO A 117 0.78 13.65 22.15
C PRO A 117 1.86 14.74 22.17
N THR A 118 2.04 15.45 23.28
CA THR A 118 3.08 16.47 23.43
C THR A 118 4.49 15.93 23.60
N THR A 119 4.64 14.64 23.89
CA THR A 119 5.92 14.00 24.19
C THR A 119 5.85 12.51 23.88
N GLY A 120 6.99 11.96 23.45
CA GLY A 120 7.10 10.54 23.14
C GLY A 120 6.61 10.21 21.74
N LYS A 121 6.83 8.96 21.34
CA LYS A 121 6.36 8.43 20.08
C LYS A 121 4.94 7.89 20.20
N PHE A 122 4.21 7.92 19.08
CA PHE A 122 2.90 7.31 18.92
C PHE A 122 2.85 6.57 17.58
N THR A 123 2.04 5.52 17.52
CA THR A 123 1.87 4.71 16.31
C THR A 123 0.64 5.17 15.53
N VAL A 124 0.76 5.24 14.22
CA VAL A 124 -0.36 5.49 13.29
C VAL A 124 -0.52 4.26 12.42
N ASP A 125 -1.74 3.70 12.41
CA ASP A 125 -2.11 2.55 11.61
C ASP A 125 -2.89 3.00 10.38
N PHE A 126 -2.42 2.58 9.20
CA PHE A 126 -3.14 2.75 7.94
C PHE A 126 -3.77 1.41 7.55
N ASP A 127 -5.09 1.36 7.53
CA ASP A 127 -5.84 0.18 7.12
C ASP A 127 -5.99 0.11 5.60
N TYR A 128 -5.62 -1.04 5.05
CA TYR A 128 -5.62 -1.33 3.62
C TYR A 128 -6.63 -2.41 3.22
N ASN A 129 -7.21 -3.14 4.17
CA ASN A 129 -8.31 -4.09 3.96
C ASN A 129 -8.05 -5.05 2.79
N ASN A 130 -7.03 -5.91 2.92
CA ASN A 130 -6.56 -6.83 1.88
C ASN A 130 -6.17 -6.16 0.54
N PHE A 131 -5.53 -4.98 0.58
CA PHE A 131 -5.02 -4.33 -0.62
C PHE A 131 -4.00 -5.21 -1.36
N ASP A 132 -4.22 -5.42 -2.65
CA ASP A 132 -3.51 -6.45 -3.39
C ASP A 132 -2.18 -5.94 -3.98
N LEU A 133 -1.07 -6.42 -3.41
CA LEU A 133 0.30 -6.17 -3.85
C LEU A 133 0.89 -7.31 -4.72
N THR A 134 0.09 -8.27 -5.18
CA THR A 134 0.60 -9.42 -5.97
C THR A 134 1.28 -9.03 -7.28
N ASP A 135 1.00 -7.84 -7.82
CA ASP A 135 1.68 -7.33 -9.02
C ASP A 135 3.12 -6.85 -8.74
N GLN A 136 3.53 -6.70 -7.46
CA GLN A 136 4.88 -6.28 -7.09
C GLN A 136 5.83 -7.49 -7.09
N ALA A 137 6.23 -7.90 -8.30
CA ALA A 137 6.93 -9.17 -8.54
C ALA A 137 8.33 -9.27 -7.91
N ASP A 138 9.00 -8.14 -7.72
CA ASP A 138 10.30 -8.05 -7.04
C ASP A 138 10.17 -7.93 -5.51
N ASN A 139 8.93 -7.93 -4.99
CA ASN A 139 8.58 -7.76 -3.58
C ASN A 139 9.12 -6.45 -2.97
N THR A 140 9.47 -5.48 -3.81
CA THR A 140 9.95 -4.16 -3.38
C THR A 140 8.84 -3.15 -3.53
N ILE A 141 8.67 -2.30 -2.52
CA ILE A 141 7.80 -1.13 -2.59
C ILE A 141 8.49 0.05 -1.92
N THR A 142 8.11 1.27 -2.29
CA THR A 142 8.50 2.48 -1.55
C THR A 142 7.30 3.03 -0.79
N VAL A 143 7.40 3.09 0.54
CA VAL A 143 6.36 3.63 1.42
C VAL A 143 6.65 5.09 1.69
N MET A 144 5.77 5.98 1.23
CA MET A 144 5.92 7.43 1.37
C MET A 144 4.88 8.01 2.31
N LEU A 145 5.29 8.97 3.14
CA LEU A 145 4.43 9.81 3.96
C LEU A 145 4.53 11.28 3.54
N ASN A 146 3.39 11.96 3.55
CA ASN A 146 3.25 13.41 3.51
C ASN A 146 2.38 13.86 4.68
N VAL A 147 2.72 14.98 5.30
CA VAL A 147 1.96 15.55 6.41
C VAL A 147 1.69 17.03 6.13
N SER A 148 0.54 17.53 6.58
CA SER A 148 0.22 18.96 6.45
C SER A 148 0.99 19.88 7.39
N ARG A 149 1.75 19.30 8.33
CA ARG A 149 2.59 20.00 9.32
C ARG A 149 4.08 19.73 9.09
N ASN A 150 4.90 20.74 9.37
CA ASN A 150 6.36 20.71 9.25
C ASN A 150 7.10 20.42 10.56
N ASN A 151 6.43 19.76 11.51
CA ASN A 151 6.99 19.42 12.81
C ASN A 151 6.52 18.04 13.29
N VAL A 152 6.25 17.16 12.33
CA VAL A 152 5.97 15.74 12.53
C VAL A 152 7.14 14.95 11.96
N PHE A 153 7.64 14.03 12.77
CA PHE A 153 8.85 13.27 12.51
C PHE A 153 8.51 11.78 12.43
N TRP A 154 9.06 11.11 11.42
CA TRP A 154 9.08 9.65 11.38
C TRP A 154 10.26 9.17 12.20
N VAL A 155 10.05 8.24 13.13
CA VAL A 155 11.15 7.61 13.86
C VAL A 155 12.07 6.89 12.88
N ILE A 156 13.38 7.12 13.00
CA ILE A 156 14.45 6.51 12.20
C ILE A 156 15.49 5.84 13.11
N ASN A 157 16.55 5.27 12.54
CA ASN A 157 17.56 4.46 13.24
C ASN A 157 17.07 3.09 13.66
N GLU A 158 16.18 2.55 12.87
CA GLU A 158 15.63 1.22 13.09
C GLU A 158 16.38 0.17 12.28
N THR A 159 16.23 -1.09 12.64
CA THR A 159 16.79 -2.22 11.89
C THR A 159 15.65 -3.15 11.48
N PRO A 160 15.57 -3.59 10.21
CA PRO A 160 14.60 -4.59 9.80
C PRO A 160 14.80 -5.88 10.60
N VAL A 161 13.73 -6.36 11.23
CA VAL A 161 13.66 -7.66 11.92
C VAL A 161 12.83 -8.67 11.12
N VAL A 162 12.00 -8.17 10.20
CA VAL A 162 11.30 -8.94 9.16
C VAL A 162 11.41 -8.17 7.85
N GLY A 163 11.58 -8.90 6.74
CA GLY A 163 11.93 -8.27 5.46
C GLY A 163 13.41 -7.93 5.39
N SER A 164 13.77 -7.07 4.44
CA SER A 164 15.14 -6.57 4.32
C SER A 164 15.19 -5.20 3.67
N LEU A 165 16.41 -4.66 3.56
CA LEU A 165 16.68 -3.55 2.66
C LEU A 165 16.50 -4.02 1.20
N PRO A 166 16.10 -3.12 0.28
CA PRO A 166 16.08 -3.41 -1.16
C PRO A 166 17.48 -3.75 -1.69
N ALA A 167 17.51 -4.49 -2.80
CA ALA A 167 18.76 -4.84 -3.46
C ALA A 167 19.53 -3.57 -3.91
N GLY A 168 20.80 -3.47 -3.50
CA GLY A 168 21.66 -2.34 -3.84
C GLY A 168 21.77 -1.27 -2.75
N ASP A 169 20.93 -1.32 -1.71
CA ASP A 169 21.17 -0.53 -0.50
C ASP A 169 22.26 -1.21 0.34
N THR A 170 23.31 -0.47 0.72
CA THR A 170 24.44 -1.00 1.49
C THR A 170 24.71 -0.14 2.72
N GLY A 171 24.93 -0.80 3.86
CA GLY A 171 25.31 -0.12 5.11
C GLY A 171 24.12 0.46 5.88
N ALA A 172 24.06 1.78 5.98
CA ALA A 172 23.19 2.56 6.88
C ALA A 172 21.73 2.70 6.41
N SER A 173 21.31 2.00 5.35
CA SER A 173 20.06 2.27 4.62
C SER A 173 19.97 3.69 4.05
N THR A 174 19.10 3.88 3.06
CA THR A 174 18.79 5.16 2.45
C THR A 174 17.29 5.44 2.48
N LEU A 175 16.96 6.71 2.70
CA LEU A 175 15.61 7.23 2.63
C LEU A 175 15.30 7.73 1.22
N THR A 176 14.00 7.78 0.96
CA THR A 176 13.43 8.47 -0.19
C THR A 176 12.86 9.81 0.21
N ARG A 177 13.15 10.85 -0.58
CA ARG A 177 12.51 12.16 -0.48
C ARG A 177 12.03 12.60 -1.85
N CYS A 178 10.80 13.05 -1.97
CA CYS A 178 10.24 13.62 -3.20
C CYS A 178 9.33 14.82 -2.88
N GLY A 179 8.90 15.57 -3.90
CA GLY A 179 8.04 16.73 -3.71
C GLY A 179 8.75 18.01 -3.26
N SER A 180 10.09 18.00 -3.17
CA SER A 180 10.86 19.18 -2.78
C SER A 180 10.89 20.24 -3.88
N ALA A 181 10.75 21.50 -3.47
CA ALA A 181 10.91 22.69 -4.31
C ALA A 181 12.39 23.08 -4.53
N VAL A 182 13.32 22.46 -3.79
CA VAL A 182 14.77 22.63 -3.93
C VAL A 182 15.41 21.31 -4.34
N ALA A 183 16.71 21.33 -4.63
CA ALA A 183 17.47 20.15 -5.07
C ALA A 183 17.68 19.11 -3.95
N ASN A 184 16.59 18.62 -3.35
CA ASN A 184 16.57 17.71 -2.21
C ASN A 184 15.73 16.44 -2.42
N ASN A 185 15.36 16.10 -3.65
CA ASN A 185 14.74 14.82 -4.00
C ASN A 185 15.79 13.73 -4.23
N GLY A 186 15.36 12.47 -4.15
CA GLY A 186 16.13 11.28 -4.47
C GLY A 186 15.73 10.10 -3.57
N CYS A 187 16.01 8.88 -4.04
CA CYS A 187 15.70 7.64 -3.33
C CYS A 187 16.89 7.01 -2.61
N ALA A 188 18.08 7.60 -2.74
CA ALA A 188 19.31 7.15 -2.10
C ALA A 188 19.84 8.23 -1.13
N ARG A 189 19.00 8.68 -0.19
CA ARG A 189 19.32 9.77 0.73
C ARG A 189 19.64 9.25 2.13
N ALA A 190 20.85 9.48 2.60
CA ALA A 190 21.24 9.13 3.95
C ALA A 190 21.49 10.39 4.79
N PHE A 191 21.12 10.36 6.06
CA PHE A 191 21.64 11.30 7.05
C PHE A 191 23.02 10.82 7.53
N THR A 192 23.87 11.77 7.92
CA THR A 192 25.20 11.47 8.46
C THR A 192 25.16 10.92 9.89
N ALA A 193 24.07 11.19 10.61
CA ALA A 193 23.75 10.62 11.91
C ALA A 193 22.22 10.67 12.09
N PRO A 194 21.59 9.64 12.65
CA PRO A 194 22.17 8.40 13.19
C PRO A 194 22.69 7.43 12.12
N THR A 195 23.35 6.33 12.54
CA THR A 195 24.06 5.38 11.67
C THR A 195 23.15 4.50 10.81
N ASN A 196 21.84 4.51 11.05
CA ASN A 196 20.85 3.81 10.25
C ASN A 196 19.68 4.75 9.92
N ASN A 197 19.23 4.75 8.67
CA ASN A 197 18.18 5.62 8.17
C ASN A 197 16.83 4.92 8.01
N ASN A 198 16.74 3.61 8.27
CA ASN A 198 15.45 2.93 8.18
C ASN A 198 14.44 3.55 9.14
N VAL A 199 13.21 3.60 8.66
CA VAL A 199 12.07 4.14 9.38
C VAL A 199 11.41 3.08 10.28
N ALA A 200 10.79 3.51 11.37
CA ALA A 200 9.98 2.64 12.22
C ALA A 200 8.67 2.30 11.54
N MET A 201 8.55 1.05 11.09
CA MET A 201 7.41 0.57 10.33
C MET A 201 7.18 -0.92 10.55
N ARG A 202 5.89 -1.29 10.60
CA ARG A 202 5.41 -2.67 10.53
C ARG A 202 4.36 -2.80 9.43
N ILE A 203 4.44 -3.87 8.66
CA ILE A 203 3.50 -4.19 7.59
C ILE A 203 2.97 -5.59 7.81
N THR A 204 1.66 -5.71 7.83
CA THR A 204 0.96 -6.98 7.95
C THR A 204 0.17 -7.28 6.68
N ALA A 205 0.13 -8.55 6.28
CA ALA A 205 -0.60 -9.00 5.13
C ALA A 205 -1.18 -10.39 5.35
N ASN A 206 -2.27 -10.67 4.65
CA ASN A 206 -2.85 -11.99 4.55
C ASN A 206 -2.26 -12.73 3.33
N PRO A 207 -2.19 -14.07 3.38
CA PRO A 207 -1.88 -14.84 2.20
C PRO A 207 -2.90 -14.52 1.11
N ALA A 208 -2.41 -14.35 -0.11
CA ALA A 208 -3.27 -14.46 -1.27
C ALA A 208 -3.68 -15.93 -1.39
N LEU A 209 -4.70 -16.33 -0.62
CA LEU A 209 -5.51 -17.48 -0.98
C LEU A 209 -5.89 -17.25 -2.44
N LYS A 210 -5.60 -18.19 -3.34
CA LYS A 210 -5.96 -18.08 -4.75
C LYS A 210 -7.48 -17.97 -4.88
N THR A 211 -7.99 -16.74 -4.74
CA THR A 211 -9.37 -16.31 -4.99
C THR A 211 -9.54 -15.85 -6.43
N THR A 212 -8.53 -16.04 -7.28
CA THR A 212 -8.57 -15.69 -8.70
C THR A 212 -9.83 -16.24 -9.37
N ASP A 213 -10.29 -17.45 -9.02
CA ASP A 213 -11.51 -18.01 -9.60
C ASP A 213 -12.81 -17.48 -8.96
N PHE A 214 -12.83 -17.26 -7.64
CA PHE A 214 -14.03 -16.75 -6.96
C PHE A 214 -14.30 -15.29 -7.33
N LEU A 215 -13.30 -14.41 -7.24
CA LEU A 215 -13.49 -13.00 -7.58
C LEU A 215 -13.66 -12.80 -9.09
N ALA A 216 -12.95 -13.56 -9.92
CA ALA A 216 -13.20 -13.51 -11.36
C ALA A 216 -14.60 -14.01 -11.72
N SER A 217 -15.22 -14.93 -10.98
CA SER A 217 -16.61 -15.30 -11.23
C SER A 217 -17.62 -14.34 -10.57
N ALA A 218 -17.27 -13.68 -9.47
CA ALA A 218 -18.15 -12.78 -8.74
C ALA A 218 -18.43 -11.45 -9.46
N PHE A 219 -17.46 -10.93 -10.23
CA PHE A 219 -17.62 -9.68 -10.96
C PHE A 219 -18.01 -9.89 -12.42
N LEU A 220 -19.07 -9.20 -12.85
CA LEU A 220 -19.51 -9.11 -14.24
C LEU A 220 -19.15 -7.73 -14.79
N VAL A 221 -18.60 -7.70 -16.00
CA VAL A 221 -18.18 -6.48 -16.70
C VAL A 221 -18.92 -6.40 -18.02
N LEU A 222 -19.85 -5.45 -18.14
CA LEU A 222 -20.85 -5.39 -19.19
C LEU A 222 -21.03 -3.94 -19.70
N PRO A 223 -21.30 -3.72 -21.01
CA PRO A 223 -21.14 -4.68 -22.08
C PRO A 223 -19.66 -5.00 -22.32
N ASN A 224 -19.37 -6.12 -22.98
CA ASN A 224 -18.03 -6.43 -23.47
C ASN A 224 -18.18 -7.23 -24.77
N PRO A 225 -17.89 -6.68 -25.96
CA PRO A 225 -17.26 -5.37 -26.21
C PRO A 225 -18.09 -4.14 -25.82
N VAL A 226 -17.42 -3.04 -25.49
CA VAL A 226 -18.03 -1.79 -24.99
C VAL A 226 -17.76 -0.61 -25.92
N ASP A 227 -18.77 0.25 -26.07
CA ASP A 227 -18.66 1.52 -26.78
C ASP A 227 -18.13 2.61 -25.85
N ASN A 228 -18.94 3.17 -24.95
CA ASN A 228 -18.52 4.31 -24.11
C ASN A 228 -18.68 4.05 -22.62
N LEU A 229 -19.73 3.33 -22.22
CA LEU A 229 -20.11 3.16 -20.84
C LEU A 229 -20.03 1.69 -20.47
N LEU A 230 -19.25 1.40 -19.43
CA LEU A 230 -19.05 0.08 -18.87
C LEU A 230 -19.65 0.03 -17.47
N THR A 231 -20.26 -1.09 -17.11
CA THR A 231 -20.71 -1.39 -15.76
C THR A 231 -19.93 -2.57 -15.20
N VAL A 232 -19.46 -2.44 -13.96
CA VAL A 232 -18.93 -3.52 -13.13
C VAL A 232 -19.94 -3.80 -12.03
N SER A 233 -20.47 -5.02 -11.97
CA SER A 233 -21.44 -5.43 -10.96
C SER A 233 -21.02 -6.74 -10.29
N ASN A 234 -21.52 -6.98 -9.07
CA ASN A 234 -21.33 -8.25 -8.37
C ASN A 234 -22.59 -8.63 -7.56
N SER A 235 -22.85 -9.93 -7.45
CA SER A 235 -24.01 -10.46 -6.70
C SER A 235 -23.71 -10.77 -5.23
N ASN A 236 -22.47 -10.61 -4.80
CA ASN A 236 -21.98 -11.15 -3.53
C ASN A 236 -21.83 -10.08 -2.44
N ASN A 237 -22.43 -8.89 -2.62
CA ASN A 237 -22.27 -7.72 -1.75
C ASN A 237 -20.81 -7.27 -1.55
N ILE A 238 -19.92 -7.65 -2.45
CA ILE A 238 -18.51 -7.24 -2.44
C ILE A 238 -18.46 -5.74 -2.70
N ARG A 239 -17.65 -5.01 -1.93
CA ARG A 239 -17.52 -3.56 -2.00
C ARG A 239 -16.30 -3.19 -2.82
N ILE A 240 -16.53 -2.48 -3.92
CA ILE A 240 -15.49 -2.04 -4.85
C ILE A 240 -14.90 -0.72 -4.33
N SER A 241 -13.59 -0.72 -4.12
CA SER A 241 -12.80 0.44 -3.69
C SER A 241 -12.15 1.17 -4.88
N GLY A 242 -11.98 0.51 -6.02
CA GLY A 242 -11.42 1.16 -7.21
C GLY A 242 -11.35 0.27 -8.45
N VAL A 243 -11.07 0.90 -9.59
CA VAL A 243 -10.76 0.22 -10.85
C VAL A 243 -9.60 0.89 -11.58
N ASN A 244 -8.63 0.08 -11.98
CA ASN A 244 -7.49 0.49 -12.80
C ASN A 244 -7.57 -0.18 -14.17
N ILE A 245 -7.45 0.59 -15.25
CA ILE A 245 -7.46 0.08 -16.62
C ILE A 245 -6.08 0.30 -17.23
N THR A 246 -5.47 -0.76 -17.75
CA THR A 246 -4.19 -0.75 -18.46
C THR A 246 -4.34 -1.23 -19.90
N ASP A 247 -3.53 -0.68 -20.81
CA ASP A 247 -3.39 -1.19 -22.17
C ASP A 247 -2.45 -2.42 -22.22
N LEU A 248 -2.32 -3.06 -23.40
CA LEU A 248 -1.47 -4.24 -23.58
C LEU A 248 0.02 -3.98 -23.36
N ASN A 249 0.46 -2.72 -23.35
CA ASN A 249 1.84 -2.34 -23.05
C ASN A 249 2.04 -2.07 -21.54
N GLY A 250 1.02 -2.31 -20.71
CA GLY A 250 1.07 -2.11 -19.26
C GLY A 250 0.86 -0.66 -18.82
N ARG A 251 0.60 0.27 -19.74
CA ARG A 251 0.36 1.67 -19.37
C ARG A 251 -1.05 1.81 -18.79
N THR A 252 -1.15 2.39 -17.60
CA THR A 252 -2.44 2.80 -17.01
C THR A 252 -3.08 3.91 -17.85
N VAL A 253 -4.28 3.65 -18.36
CA VAL A 253 -5.07 4.60 -19.17
C VAL A 253 -6.28 5.16 -18.42
N LYS A 254 -6.73 4.51 -17.34
CA LYS A 254 -7.75 5.04 -16.45
C LYS A 254 -7.57 4.52 -15.04
N ASN A 255 -7.81 5.37 -14.05
CA ASN A 255 -7.74 5.02 -12.64
C ASN A 255 -8.86 5.75 -11.89
N GLN A 256 -9.77 5.01 -11.25
CA GLN A 256 -10.93 5.61 -10.56
C GLN A 256 -11.20 4.92 -9.22
N SER A 257 -11.24 5.71 -8.14
CA SER A 257 -11.50 5.25 -6.78
C SER A 257 -12.96 5.43 -6.40
N PHE A 258 -13.44 4.62 -5.47
CA PHE A 258 -14.78 4.69 -4.90
C PHE A 258 -14.74 4.47 -3.40
N ASN A 259 -15.75 4.98 -2.71
CA ASN A 259 -15.95 4.74 -1.29
C ASN A 259 -16.77 3.45 -1.08
N ASN A 260 -16.20 2.30 -1.45
CA ASN A 260 -16.78 0.98 -1.18
C ASN A 260 -18.22 0.81 -1.69
N ILE A 261 -18.41 0.88 -3.01
CA ILE A 261 -19.74 0.77 -3.66
C ILE A 261 -20.01 -0.63 -4.23
N SER A 262 -21.29 -1.00 -4.41
CA SER A 262 -21.67 -2.33 -4.93
C SER A 262 -21.49 -2.46 -6.44
N ASP A 263 -21.79 -1.39 -7.17
CA ASP A 263 -21.78 -1.35 -8.62
C ASP A 263 -21.07 -0.09 -9.10
N VAL A 264 -20.25 -0.24 -10.13
CA VAL A 264 -19.49 0.85 -10.72
C VAL A 264 -19.98 1.07 -12.14
N GLN A 265 -20.23 2.32 -12.50
CA GLN A 265 -20.39 2.73 -13.90
C GLN A 265 -19.20 3.61 -14.30
N LEU A 266 -18.52 3.21 -15.38
CA LEU A 266 -17.29 3.80 -15.87
C LEU A 266 -17.48 4.30 -17.30
N ASN A 267 -17.23 5.59 -17.51
CA ASN A 267 -17.13 6.17 -18.84
C ASN A 267 -15.69 5.99 -19.36
N ILE A 268 -15.55 5.32 -20.49
CA ILE A 268 -14.29 5.03 -21.20
C ILE A 268 -14.31 5.52 -22.65
N ALA A 269 -15.17 6.49 -22.98
CA ALA A 269 -15.30 7.07 -24.32
C ALA A 269 -14.00 7.71 -24.85
N ASP A 270 -13.12 8.10 -23.93
CA ASP A 270 -11.79 8.68 -24.17
C ASP A 270 -10.74 7.64 -24.57
N LEU A 271 -11.01 6.34 -24.40
CA LEU A 271 -10.09 5.27 -24.78
C LEU A 271 -10.24 4.91 -26.26
N ALA A 272 -9.12 4.68 -26.94
CA ALA A 272 -9.12 4.18 -28.31
C ALA A 272 -9.60 2.72 -28.39
N SER A 273 -10.12 2.31 -29.56
CA SER A 273 -10.48 0.93 -29.86
C SER A 273 -9.32 -0.02 -29.59
N GLY A 274 -9.56 -1.11 -28.86
CA GLY A 274 -8.49 -2.03 -28.47
C GLY A 274 -8.84 -2.96 -27.32
N ILE A 275 -7.85 -3.75 -26.90
CA ILE A 275 -7.94 -4.66 -25.76
C ILE A 275 -7.27 -4.00 -24.55
N TYR A 276 -7.95 -4.07 -23.40
CA TYR A 276 -7.49 -3.53 -22.14
C TYR A 276 -7.64 -4.56 -21.02
N MET A 277 -6.85 -4.41 -19.97
CA MET A 277 -6.99 -5.16 -18.72
C MET A 277 -7.52 -4.22 -17.65
N MET A 278 -8.64 -4.57 -17.03
CA MET A 278 -9.24 -3.83 -15.92
C MET A 278 -9.04 -4.59 -14.63
N LYS A 279 -8.21 -4.05 -13.74
CA LYS A 279 -8.04 -4.55 -12.37
C LYS A 279 -9.06 -3.87 -11.46
N ILE A 280 -9.92 -4.67 -10.84
CA ILE A 280 -10.96 -4.27 -9.89
C ILE A 280 -10.42 -4.51 -8.49
N PHE A 281 -10.46 -3.49 -7.64
CA PHE A 281 -10.02 -3.54 -6.24
C PHE A 281 -11.25 -3.55 -5.34
N SER A 282 -11.28 -4.44 -4.36
CA SER A 282 -12.40 -4.63 -3.44
C SER A 282 -11.95 -5.02 -2.05
N ASN A 283 -12.88 -5.01 -1.09
CA ASN A 283 -12.63 -5.46 0.28
C ASN A 283 -12.30 -6.96 0.40
N GLU A 284 -12.55 -7.76 -0.63
CA GLU A 284 -12.23 -9.19 -0.69
C GLU A 284 -10.92 -9.49 -1.47
N GLY A 285 -10.20 -8.44 -1.88
CA GLY A 285 -9.01 -8.52 -2.73
C GLY A 285 -9.25 -7.93 -4.12
N SER A 286 -8.43 -8.33 -5.10
CA SER A 286 -8.51 -7.78 -6.46
C SER A 286 -8.68 -8.86 -7.54
N THR A 287 -9.21 -8.47 -8.70
CA THR A 287 -9.32 -9.35 -9.88
C THR A 287 -9.16 -8.57 -11.17
N THR A 288 -8.66 -9.23 -12.21
CA THR A 288 -8.44 -8.61 -13.53
C THR A 288 -9.41 -9.16 -14.57
N LYS A 289 -10.04 -8.25 -15.32
CA LYS A 289 -11.00 -8.53 -16.38
C LYS A 289 -10.52 -7.96 -17.71
N LYS A 290 -10.53 -8.79 -18.75
CA LYS A 290 -10.26 -8.34 -20.12
C LYS A 290 -11.45 -7.56 -20.67
N ILE A 291 -11.21 -6.39 -21.23
CA ILE A 291 -12.22 -5.55 -21.87
C ILE A 291 -11.83 -5.30 -23.33
N ILE A 292 -12.83 -5.30 -24.21
CA ILE A 292 -12.67 -4.97 -25.63
C ILE A 292 -13.42 -3.65 -25.88
N LYS A 293 -12.70 -2.57 -26.16
CA LYS A 293 -13.24 -1.27 -26.57
C LYS A 293 -13.43 -1.26 -28.09
N LYS A 294 -14.63 -0.90 -28.56
CA LYS A 294 -14.91 -0.71 -29.99
C LYS A 294 -14.32 0.58 -30.52
#